data_AF-A0A4U9CTL2-F1
#
_entry.id   AF-A0A4U9CTL2-F1
#
_cell.length_a   1.000
_cell.length_b   1.000
_cell.length_c   1.000
_cell.angle_alpha   90.00
_cell.angle_beta   90.00
_cell.angle_gamma   90.00
#
_symmetry.space_group_name_H-M   'P 1'
#
loop_
_entity.id
_entity.type
_entity.pdbx_description
1 polymer ?
#
loop_
_entity_poly.entity_id
_entity_poly.type
_entity_poly.pdbx_seq_one_letter_code
_entity_poly.pdbx_strand_id
1 'polypeptide(L)'
;MCLKDTIRRDLIRLEQDNVIKRTHGGAVINSRDALIFDYSQRSGTLNPVKEQIAKKAAELIQDNASVIFDASTTVEAVIPKLADKHILAITNSLTNANRLAKNATADVKDFARETAQRAALFVRQ
;
A
#
# COMPACT_ATOMS: atom_id res chain seq x y z
N MET A 1 24.13 0.58 -9.35
CA MET A 1 24.83 0.03 -8.17
C MET A 1 24.80 1.09 -7.08
N CYS A 2 23.77 1.10 -6.22
CA CYS A 2 23.57 2.17 -5.24
C CYS A 2 24.27 1.82 -3.91
N LEU A 3 25.11 2.73 -3.41
CA LEU A 3 25.92 2.58 -2.20
C LEU A 3 25.03 2.34 -0.97
N LYS A 4 25.08 1.14 -0.42
CA LYS A 4 24.47 0.76 0.88
C LYS A 4 25.03 1.58 2.06
N ASP A 5 26.13 2.29 1.86
CA ASP A 5 26.85 3.08 2.86
C ASP A 5 26.35 4.53 2.99
N THR A 6 25.87 5.16 1.91
CA THR A 6 25.56 6.60 1.90
C THR A 6 24.27 6.90 2.66
N ILE A 7 23.21 6.13 2.42
CA ILE A 7 21.91 6.33 3.09
C ILE A 7 22.05 6.19 4.61
N ARG A 8 22.83 5.21 5.07
CA ARG A 8 23.04 5.01 6.52
C ARG A 8 23.79 6.19 7.13
N ARG A 9 24.79 6.72 6.43
CA ARG A 9 25.61 7.86 6.87
C ARG A 9 24.82 9.16 6.85
N ASP A 10 24.01 9.37 5.82
CA ASP A 10 23.11 10.52 5.70
C ASP A 10 22.04 10.49 6.80
N LEU A 11 21.46 9.32 7.10
CA LEU A 11 20.50 9.17 8.21
C LEU A 11 21.14 9.40 9.58
N ILE A 12 22.40 8.99 9.78
CA ILE A 12 23.14 9.29 11.02
C ILE A 12 23.38 10.79 11.14
N ARG A 13 23.80 11.46 10.05
CA ARG A 13 24.04 12.91 10.04
C ARG A 13 22.75 13.69 10.31
N LEU A 14 21.65 13.34 9.66
CA LEU A 14 20.35 13.98 9.87
C LEU A 14 19.78 13.75 11.28
N GLU A 15 20.09 12.61 11.92
CA GLU A 15 19.75 12.35 13.32
C GLU A 15 20.61 13.19 14.27
N GLN A 16 21.91 13.33 13.99
CA GLN A 16 22.82 14.21 14.73
C GLN A 16 22.41 15.69 14.64
N ASP A 17 21.94 16.11 13.46
CA ASP A 17 21.43 17.45 13.20
C ASP A 17 20.01 17.66 13.79
N ASN A 18 19.46 16.69 14.52
CA ASN A 18 18.10 16.70 15.10
C ASN A 18 16.97 16.91 14.08
N VAL A 19 17.23 16.68 12.78
CA VAL A 19 16.24 16.84 11.70
C VAL A 19 15.30 15.64 11.61
N ILE A 20 15.78 14.45 12.00
CA ILE A 20 15.00 13.21 11.98
C ILE A 20 15.22 12.39 13.26
N LYS A 21 14.26 11.50 13.57
CA LYS A 21 14.36 10.45 14.58
C LYS A 21 14.32 9.09 13.90
N ARG A 22 15.28 8.21 14.18
CA ARG A 22 15.28 6.86 13.62
C ARG A 22 14.25 5.97 14.32
N THR A 23 13.62 5.11 13.54
CA THR A 23 12.69 4.06 14.00
C THR A 23 13.23 2.69 13.59
N HIS A 24 12.66 1.61 14.13
CA HIS A 24 13.17 0.25 13.93
C HIS A 24 13.25 -0.18 12.44
N GLY A 25 12.56 0.53 11.54
CA GLY A 25 12.58 0.29 10.09
C GLY A 25 12.74 1.53 9.21
N GLY A 26 13.11 2.69 9.76
CA GLY A 26 13.16 3.93 8.97
C GLY A 26 13.57 5.16 9.76
N ALA A 27 13.15 6.33 9.31
CA ALA A 27 13.32 7.59 10.04
C ALA A 27 12.12 8.52 9.81
N VAL A 28 11.79 9.32 10.82
CA VAL A 28 10.69 10.30 10.81
C VAL A 28 11.26 11.69 11.04
N ILE A 29 10.71 12.72 10.39
CA ILE A 29 11.16 14.11 10.59
C ILE A 29 10.84 14.54 12.02
N ASN A 30 11.80 15.17 12.67
CA ASN A 30 11.73 15.67 14.03
C ASN A 30 11.18 17.11 14.04
N SER A 31 10.07 17.36 13.34
CA SER A 31 9.35 18.63 13.40
C SER A 31 8.04 18.44 14.16
N ARG A 32 7.64 19.46 14.92
CA ARG A 32 6.32 19.50 15.58
C ARG A 32 5.16 19.48 14.57
N ASP A 33 5.45 19.81 13.31
CA ASP A 33 4.50 19.84 12.19
C ASP A 33 4.52 18.55 11.35
N ALA A 34 5.39 17.58 11.66
CA ALA A 34 5.36 16.26 11.05
C ALA A 34 4.16 15.50 11.60
N LEU A 35 2.97 15.83 11.07
CA LEU A 35 1.74 15.12 11.35
C LEU A 35 1.91 13.68 10.87
N ILE A 36 2.31 12.80 11.78
CA ILE A 36 2.22 11.36 11.57
C ILE A 36 0.74 11.03 11.65
N PHE A 37 0.07 11.16 10.50
CA PHE A 37 -1.32 10.79 10.40
C PHE A 37 -1.45 9.28 10.58
N ASP A 38 -2.30 8.88 11.52
CA ASP A 38 -2.71 7.48 11.63
C ASP A 38 -3.50 7.05 10.38
N TYR A 39 -3.83 5.76 10.29
CA TYR A 39 -4.54 5.23 9.12
C TYR A 39 -5.88 5.93 8.87
N SER A 40 -6.65 6.22 9.92
CA SER A 40 -7.97 6.87 9.84
C SER A 40 -7.83 8.29 9.32
N GLN A 41 -6.88 9.03 9.88
CA GLN A 41 -6.56 10.39 9.45
C GLN A 41 -6.04 10.41 8.02
N ARG A 42 -5.18 9.45 7.63
CA ARG A 42 -4.74 9.30 6.24
C ARG A 42 -5.90 9.02 5.31
N SER A 43 -6.86 8.17 5.69
CA SER A 43 -8.04 7.88 4.87
C SER A 43 -8.88 9.14 4.61
N GLY A 44 -9.06 10.01 5.62
CA GLY A 44 -9.81 11.27 5.49
C GLY A 44 -9.03 12.44 4.86
N THR A 45 -7.70 12.43 4.93
CA THR A 45 -6.85 13.55 4.48
C THR A 45 -6.61 13.51 2.96
N LEU A 46 -6.69 14.69 2.32
CA LEU A 46 -6.49 14.90 0.86
C LEU A 46 -7.47 14.08 -0.02
N ASN A 47 -8.69 13.89 0.47
CA ASN A 47 -9.73 13.09 -0.19
C ASN A 47 -9.99 13.50 -1.66
N PRO A 48 -10.08 14.80 -2.03
CA PRO A 48 -10.34 15.20 -3.42
C PRO A 48 -9.22 14.81 -4.40
N VAL A 49 -7.95 14.86 -3.97
CA VAL A 49 -6.80 14.49 -4.82
C VAL A 49 -6.78 12.98 -5.04
N LYS A 50 -7.03 12.20 -3.97
CA LYS A 50 -7.13 10.73 -4.07
C LYS A 50 -8.27 10.31 -4.97
N GLU A 51 -9.40 11.01 -4.91
CA GLU A 51 -10.55 10.78 -5.78
C GLU A 51 -10.21 11.01 -7.26
N GLN A 52 -9.43 12.05 -7.58
CA GLN A 52 -8.96 12.30 -8.95
C GLN A 52 -8.00 11.20 -9.44
N ILE A 53 -7.03 10.82 -8.60
CA ILE A 53 -6.11 9.71 -8.89
C ILE A 53 -6.89 8.41 -9.10
N ALA A 54 -7.89 8.15 -8.24
CA ALA A 54 -8.71 6.96 -8.31
C ALA A 54 -9.51 6.86 -9.61
N LYS A 55 -10.12 7.95 -10.06
CA LYS A 55 -10.81 8.01 -11.34
C LYS A 55 -9.87 7.71 -12.50
N LYS A 56 -8.70 8.35 -12.53
CA LYS A 56 -7.70 8.11 -13.58
C LYS A 56 -7.14 6.69 -13.56
N ALA A 57 -6.85 6.13 -12.39
CA ALA A 57 -6.42 4.74 -12.27
C ALA A 57 -7.50 3.77 -12.78
N ALA A 58 -8.77 4.01 -12.43
CA ALA A 58 -9.88 3.17 -12.87
C ALA A 58 -10.11 3.23 -14.39
N GLU A 59 -9.90 4.38 -15.03
CA GLU A 59 -9.94 4.52 -16.50
C GLU A 59 -8.88 3.64 -17.20
N LEU A 60 -7.72 3.44 -16.56
CA LEU A 60 -6.62 2.64 -17.13
C LEU A 60 -6.79 1.13 -16.93
N ILE A 61 -7.56 0.71 -15.93
CA ILE A 61 -7.80 -0.71 -15.64
C ILE A 61 -8.86 -1.23 -16.61
N GLN A 62 -8.54 -2.27 -17.36
CA GLN A 62 -9.49 -2.90 -18.28
C GLN A 62 -10.33 -3.96 -17.56
N ASP A 63 -11.47 -4.29 -18.14
CA ASP A 63 -12.25 -5.44 -17.69
C ASP A 63 -11.45 -6.74 -17.89
N ASN A 64 -11.63 -7.69 -16.98
CA ASN A 64 -10.91 -8.96 -16.87
C ASN A 64 -9.39 -8.84 -16.65
N ALA A 65 -8.91 -7.66 -16.23
CA ALA A 65 -7.50 -7.44 -15.93
C ALA A 65 -7.07 -8.07 -14.60
N SER A 66 -5.78 -8.41 -14.50
CA SER A 66 -5.12 -8.76 -13.24
C SER A 66 -4.38 -7.55 -12.69
N VAL A 67 -4.70 -7.13 -11.46
CA VAL A 67 -4.19 -5.89 -10.85
C VAL A 67 -3.67 -6.16 -9.44
N ILE A 68 -2.49 -5.63 -9.14
CA ILE A 68 -1.90 -5.68 -7.80
C ILE A 68 -2.22 -4.38 -7.05
N PHE A 69 -2.82 -4.51 -5.87
CA PHE A 69 -3.19 -3.42 -4.97
C PHE A 69 -2.28 -3.42 -3.74
N ASP A 70 -1.44 -2.40 -3.61
CA ASP A 70 -0.60 -2.23 -2.42
C ASP A 70 -1.37 -1.67 -1.22
N ALA A 71 -0.80 -1.78 -0.02
CA ALA A 71 -1.35 -1.30 1.24
C ALA A 71 -1.26 0.23 1.38
N SER A 72 -2.17 0.96 0.73
CA SER A 72 -2.25 2.42 0.90
C SER A 72 -3.67 2.98 0.82
N THR A 73 -3.91 4.11 1.50
CA THR A 73 -5.19 4.82 1.48
C THR A 73 -5.53 5.44 0.11
N THR A 74 -4.53 5.60 -0.76
CA THR A 74 -4.76 6.09 -2.12
C THR A 74 -5.26 4.96 -3.02
N VAL A 75 -4.66 3.77 -2.90
CA VAL A 75 -5.13 2.55 -3.58
C VAL A 75 -6.53 2.16 -3.08
N GLU A 76 -6.79 2.33 -1.79
CA GLU A 76 -8.12 2.13 -1.18
C GLU A 76 -9.22 2.97 -1.86
N ALA A 77 -8.90 4.19 -2.31
CA ALA A 77 -9.83 5.08 -3.00
C ALA A 77 -10.16 4.61 -4.44
N VAL A 78 -9.33 3.76 -5.05
CA VAL A 78 -9.56 3.20 -6.39
C VAL A 78 -10.65 2.12 -6.35
N ILE A 79 -10.69 1.33 -5.28
CA ILE A 79 -11.54 0.13 -5.18
C ILE A 79 -13.03 0.41 -5.50
N PRO A 80 -13.68 1.47 -4.96
CA PRO A 80 -15.06 1.77 -5.28
C PRO A 80 -15.31 2.16 -6.75
N LYS A 81 -14.27 2.59 -7.48
CA LYS A 81 -14.35 3.00 -8.89
C LYS A 81 -14.25 1.83 -9.86
N LEU A 82 -14.05 0.62 -9.35
CA LEU A 82 -13.92 -0.62 -10.13
C LEU A 82 -15.14 -1.53 -9.95
N ALA A 83 -16.23 -1.04 -9.36
CA ALA A 83 -17.41 -1.84 -9.03
C ALA A 83 -18.12 -2.44 -10.27
N ASP A 84 -17.90 -1.85 -11.44
CA ASP A 84 -18.43 -2.29 -12.73
C ASP A 84 -17.46 -3.18 -13.52
N LYS A 85 -16.28 -3.50 -12.96
CA LYS A 85 -15.23 -4.29 -13.64
C LYS A 85 -15.03 -5.63 -12.96
N HIS A 86 -14.87 -6.66 -13.77
CA HIS A 86 -14.40 -7.98 -13.36
C HIS A 86 -12.89 -7.97 -13.33
N ILE A 87 -12.27 -8.17 -12.17
CA ILE A 87 -10.80 -8.14 -12.06
C ILE A 87 -10.28 -9.25 -11.16
N LEU A 88 -9.08 -9.73 -11.47
CA LEU A 88 -8.29 -10.51 -10.52
C LEU A 88 -7.44 -9.53 -9.69
N ALA A 89 -7.82 -9.35 -8.42
CA ALA A 89 -7.14 -8.45 -7.51
C ALA A 89 -6.16 -9.21 -6.60
N ILE A 90 -4.91 -8.80 -6.61
CA ILE A 90 -3.87 -9.34 -5.73
C ILE A 90 -3.49 -8.25 -4.73
N THR A 91 -3.47 -8.53 -3.43
CA THR A 91 -3.09 -7.51 -2.43
C THR A 91 -2.34 -8.12 -1.24
N ASN A 92 -1.49 -7.32 -0.62
CA ASN A 92 -0.81 -7.61 0.65
C ASN A 92 -1.53 -6.97 1.85
N SER A 93 -2.70 -6.33 1.64
CA SER A 93 -3.45 -5.61 2.67
C SER A 93 -4.77 -6.28 2.94
N LEU A 94 -4.97 -6.75 4.18
CA LEU A 94 -6.24 -7.33 4.61
C LEU A 94 -7.41 -6.33 4.51
N THR A 95 -7.14 -5.05 4.78
CA THR A 95 -8.13 -3.97 4.63
C THR A 95 -8.60 -3.84 3.19
N ASN A 96 -7.67 -3.82 2.23
CA ASN A 96 -8.01 -3.73 0.82
C ASN A 96 -8.65 -5.03 0.32
N ALA A 97 -8.18 -6.19 0.77
CA ALA A 97 -8.77 -7.49 0.46
C ALA A 97 -10.25 -7.54 0.86
N ASN A 98 -10.58 -7.12 2.08
CA ASN A 98 -11.96 -7.08 2.57
C ASN A 98 -12.84 -6.09 1.78
N ARG A 99 -12.29 -4.96 1.32
CA ARG A 99 -13.02 -4.00 0.49
C ARG A 99 -13.25 -4.51 -0.92
N LEU A 100 -12.23 -5.12 -1.53
CA LEU A 100 -12.32 -5.74 -2.84
C LEU A 100 -13.33 -6.89 -2.82
N ALA A 101 -13.32 -7.76 -1.80
CA ALA A 101 -14.26 -8.86 -1.68
C ALA A 101 -15.73 -8.41 -1.51
N LYS A 102 -15.98 -7.22 -0.97
CA LYS A 102 -17.32 -6.62 -0.89
C LYS A 102 -17.81 -6.10 -2.24
N ASN A 103 -16.90 -5.75 -3.15
CA ASN A 103 -17.21 -5.49 -4.54
C ASN A 103 -17.21 -6.83 -5.27
N ALA A 104 -18.38 -7.48 -5.35
CA ALA A 104 -18.60 -8.86 -5.78
C ALA A 104 -18.02 -9.26 -7.15
N THR A 105 -17.42 -8.34 -7.90
CA THR A 105 -16.79 -8.54 -9.21
C THR A 105 -15.28 -8.81 -9.14
N ALA A 106 -14.66 -8.82 -7.95
CA ALA A 106 -13.22 -9.05 -7.79
C ALA A 106 -12.88 -10.43 -7.19
N ASP A 107 -12.04 -11.19 -7.90
CA ASP A 107 -11.38 -12.37 -7.34
C ASP A 107 -10.15 -11.92 -6.53
N VAL A 108 -10.12 -12.18 -5.22
CA VAL A 108 -9.08 -11.63 -4.33
C VAL A 108 -8.06 -12.70 -3.94
N LYS A 109 -6.79 -12.44 -4.23
CA LYS A 109 -5.65 -13.24 -3.78
C LYS A 109 -4.79 -12.45 -2.80
N ASP A 110 -4.61 -12.99 -1.61
CA ASP A 110 -3.71 -12.43 -0.60
C ASP A 110 -2.32 -13.05 -0.76
N PHE A 111 -1.31 -12.19 -0.96
CA PHE A 111 0.07 -12.60 -1.16
C PHE A 111 0.62 -13.40 0.04
N ALA A 112 0.20 -13.06 1.28
CA ALA A 112 0.61 -13.76 2.49
C ALA A 112 -0.01 -15.17 2.59
N ARG A 113 -1.23 -15.35 2.08
CA ARG A 113 -1.88 -16.67 2.03
C ARG A 113 -1.36 -17.55 0.90
N GLU A 114 -0.99 -16.96 -0.25
CA GLU A 114 -0.47 -17.72 -1.39
C GLU A 114 0.94 -18.27 -1.13
N THR A 115 1.77 -17.52 -0.39
CA THR A 115 3.07 -18.02 0.10
C THR A 115 2.91 -19.10 1.17
N ALA A 116 1.96 -18.94 2.10
CA ALA A 116 1.65 -19.97 3.09
C ALA A 116 1.09 -21.26 2.44
N GLN A 117 0.26 -21.15 1.39
CA GLN A 117 -0.26 -22.29 0.64
C GLN A 117 0.83 -23.00 -0.18
N ARG A 118 1.78 -22.27 -0.78
CA ARG A 118 2.95 -22.89 -1.43
C ARG A 118 3.91 -23.53 -0.43
N ALA A 119 4.11 -22.93 0.74
CA ALA A 119 4.90 -23.54 1.81
C ALA A 119 4.21 -24.81 2.35
N ALA A 120 2.88 -24.81 2.52
CA ALA A 120 2.12 -25.98 2.94
C ALA A 120 2.08 -27.10 1.88
N LEU A 121 2.20 -26.77 0.59
CA LEU A 121 2.32 -27.74 -0.50
C LEU A 121 3.73 -28.34 -0.58
N PHE A 122 4.76 -27.60 -0.16
CA PHE A 122 6.16 -28.05 -0.16
C PHE A 122 6.51 -28.93 1.06
N VAL A 123 5.81 -28.79 2.19
CA VAL A 123 5.97 -29.64 3.39
C VAL A 123 5.24 -30.99 3.27
N ARG A 124 4.48 -31.20 2.18
CA ARG A 124 3.77 -32.46 1.89
C ARG A 124 4.46 -33.32 0.81
N GLN A 125 5.68 -32.99 0.39
CA GLN A 125 6.53 -33.84 -0.44
C GLN A 125 7.70 -34.38 0.38
#